data_AF-A0A3L7PY43-F1
#
_entry.id   AF-A0A3L7PY43-F1
#
_cell.length_a   1.000
_cell.length_b   1.000
_cell.length_c   1.000
_cell.angle_alpha   90.00
_cell.angle_beta   90.00
_cell.angle_gamma   90.00
#
_symmetry.space_group_name_H-M   'P 1'
#
loop_
_entity.id
_entity.type
_entity.pdbx_description
1 polymer ?
#
loop_
_entity_poly.entity_id
_entity_poly.type
_entity_poly.pdbx_seq_one_letter_code
_entity_poly.pdbx_strand_id
1 'polypeptide(L)'
;MAHDDDMSPDADESMGAPVPDARPIAPQPLGGVLHTYLGYDAVKFGQAQPADSSGAARGAYEHLLAAGSMRHFTDEELADAIRIDPSQIQGLGPSIDALIELLEQRKERILSTYDPTPATNAAAKAFLDTAAGAVPNTGKPDVAKRIAHAIAGEQLRDLERLWYRLPENSPEQRALTQALERLREKYEVDQLTSRWSFSGREALDVPGAIEVKAELEELDRLLEQLREALKNAKPAIIDMDALEEFAPQEQVDSLRDAQRRVNELLERLAEDAGLARTPEGGWQVSPKAMRLYQRSLLATIFGGLQAARSGRHEGVASPDGAVELPSTRPYEFGDSPSAMDIPQSMVNALLRESADGPRAPGTPVRMRSDDMVVHKTRQQPKCATAVI
;
A
#
# COMPACT_ATOMS: atom_id res chain seq x y z
N MET A 1 -60.71 8.91 -22.81
CA MET A 1 -61.88 9.49 -23.53
C MET A 1 -62.12 10.84 -22.88
N ALA A 2 -61.90 12.00 -23.50
CA ALA A 2 -61.49 12.37 -24.85
C ALA A 2 -60.96 13.84 -24.82
N HIS A 3 -60.11 14.16 -25.80
CA HIS A 3 -59.87 15.46 -26.51
C HIS A 3 -59.78 16.77 -25.71
N ASP A 4 -58.66 17.51 -25.72
CA ASP A 4 -57.92 18.21 -26.81
C ASP A 4 -58.29 19.70 -26.92
N ASP A 5 -57.22 20.49 -27.04
CA ASP A 5 -57.01 21.77 -27.73
C ASP A 5 -57.56 23.11 -27.19
N ASP A 6 -56.58 23.90 -26.71
CA ASP A 6 -56.03 25.14 -27.31
C ASP A 6 -56.95 26.33 -27.60
N MET A 7 -56.58 27.50 -27.02
CA MET A 7 -56.67 28.84 -27.62
C MET A 7 -56.09 29.90 -26.67
N SER A 8 -54.99 30.54 -27.11
CA SER A 8 -54.48 31.85 -26.65
C SER A 8 -55.41 33.00 -27.12
N PRO A 9 -55.16 34.32 -26.93
CA PRO A 9 -54.08 35.06 -26.25
C PRO A 9 -54.59 36.21 -25.33
N ASP A 10 -53.70 36.94 -24.64
CA ASP A 10 -53.67 38.42 -24.69
C ASP A 10 -52.59 39.01 -23.77
N ALA A 11 -52.04 40.11 -24.26
CA ALA A 11 -50.89 40.84 -23.77
C ALA A 11 -51.20 41.71 -22.53
N ASP A 12 -50.20 41.94 -21.69
CA ASP A 12 -49.96 43.31 -21.21
C ASP A 12 -48.49 43.53 -20.84
N GLU A 13 -47.95 44.62 -21.37
CA GLU A 13 -46.62 45.17 -21.11
C GLU A 13 -46.60 45.90 -19.76
N SER A 14 -45.49 45.84 -19.01
CA SER A 14 -44.92 47.07 -18.42
C SER A 14 -43.61 46.83 -17.65
N MET A 15 -42.56 47.53 -18.13
CA MET A 15 -41.54 48.26 -17.34
C MET A 15 -40.56 47.39 -16.51
N GLY A 16 -39.26 47.26 -16.82
CA GLY A 16 -38.36 48.11 -17.60
C GLY A 16 -37.67 49.19 -16.74
N ALA A 17 -36.61 48.81 -15.99
CA ALA A 17 -35.60 49.73 -15.45
C ALA A 17 -34.20 49.06 -15.40
N PRO A 18 -33.09 49.82 -15.55
CA PRO A 18 -31.93 49.40 -16.33
C PRO A 18 -30.75 48.81 -15.53
N VAL A 19 -30.01 47.89 -16.16
CA VAL A 19 -28.73 47.33 -15.70
C VAL A 19 -27.57 48.22 -16.22
N PRO A 20 -26.57 48.60 -15.40
CA PRO A 20 -25.47 49.44 -15.85
C PRO A 20 -24.39 48.65 -16.61
N ASP A 21 -24.20 49.06 -17.86
CA ASP A 21 -22.95 49.23 -18.63
C ASP A 21 -21.75 48.31 -18.32
N ALA A 22 -21.65 47.19 -19.05
CA ALA A 22 -20.45 46.35 -19.10
C ALA A 22 -19.56 46.76 -20.29
N ARG A 23 -18.39 47.33 -20.00
CA ARG A 23 -17.37 47.62 -21.02
C ARG A 23 -16.83 46.31 -21.63
N PRO A 24 -16.61 46.24 -22.96
CA PRO A 24 -16.05 45.05 -23.59
C PRO A 24 -14.55 44.92 -23.29
N ILE A 25 -14.13 43.76 -22.78
CA ILE A 25 -12.72 43.39 -22.60
C ILE A 25 -12.16 42.92 -23.95
N ALA A 26 -11.03 43.49 -24.38
CA ALA A 26 -10.37 43.13 -25.64
C ALA A 26 -9.88 41.65 -25.64
N PRO A 27 -9.89 40.96 -26.80
CA PRO A 27 -9.47 39.56 -26.89
C PRO A 27 -7.94 39.43 -26.78
N GLN A 28 -7.48 38.64 -25.81
CA GLN A 28 -6.08 38.26 -25.67
C GLN A 28 -5.70 37.21 -26.75
N PRO A 29 -4.48 37.27 -27.32
CA PRO A 29 -4.04 36.31 -28.32
C PRO A 29 -3.73 34.94 -27.68
N LEU A 30 -4.42 33.91 -28.20
CA LEU A 30 -4.14 32.47 -28.15
C LEU A 30 -2.97 32.05 -27.25
N GLY A 31 -3.27 31.81 -25.97
CA GLY A 31 -2.41 31.04 -25.08
C GLY A 31 -2.49 29.55 -25.45
N GLY A 32 -1.34 28.93 -25.71
CA GLY A 32 -1.23 27.50 -25.92
C GLY A 32 -1.82 26.71 -24.76
N VAL A 33 -2.53 25.63 -25.08
CA VAL A 33 -3.06 24.70 -24.08
C VAL A 33 -1.89 23.96 -23.45
N LEU A 34 -1.33 24.52 -22.37
CA LEU A 34 -0.59 23.76 -21.40
C LEU A 34 -1.61 22.95 -20.60
N HIS A 35 -1.82 21.71 -21.01
CA HIS A 35 -2.36 20.69 -20.10
C HIS A 35 -1.32 20.46 -19.00
N THR A 36 -1.35 21.31 -17.97
CA THR A 36 -0.72 20.97 -16.71
C THR A 36 -1.56 19.85 -16.10
N TYR A 37 -1.06 18.62 -16.20
CA TYR A 37 -1.56 17.48 -15.44
C TYR A 37 -1.29 17.72 -13.93
N LEU A 38 -2.01 18.66 -13.33
CA LEU A 38 -2.11 18.85 -11.89
C LEU A 38 -3.14 17.85 -11.36
N GLY A 39 -2.70 16.60 -11.29
CA GLY A 39 -3.52 15.48 -10.85
C GLY A 39 -2.84 14.12 -11.03
N TYR A 40 -1.57 14.07 -11.42
CA TYR A 40 -0.80 12.84 -11.42
C TYR A 40 -0.24 12.58 -10.02
N ASP A 41 -1.05 11.91 -9.20
CA ASP A 41 -0.60 11.37 -7.92
C ASP A 41 -0.15 9.91 -8.15
N ALA A 42 1.17 9.71 -8.25
CA ALA A 42 1.78 8.39 -8.46
C ALA A 42 1.51 7.42 -7.30
N VAL A 43 0.95 7.89 -6.19
CA VAL A 43 0.62 7.09 -5.00
C VAL A 43 -0.81 6.52 -5.08
N LYS A 44 -1.72 7.17 -5.82
CA LYS A 44 -3.13 6.72 -5.93
C LYS A 44 -3.33 5.53 -6.87
N PHE A 45 -2.46 5.38 -7.86
CA PHE A 45 -2.23 4.06 -8.43
C PHE A 45 -1.23 3.41 -7.51
N GLY A 46 -1.72 2.62 -6.55
CA GLY A 46 -0.88 1.56 -6.03
C GLY A 46 -0.25 0.90 -7.26
N GLN A 47 1.08 0.81 -7.30
CA GLN A 47 1.72 -0.23 -8.10
C GLN A 47 0.85 -1.45 -7.88
N ALA A 48 0.39 -2.11 -8.96
CA ALA A 48 -0.39 -3.32 -8.83
C ALA A 48 0.47 -4.29 -8.02
N GLN A 49 0.29 -4.24 -6.69
CA GLN A 49 1.05 -5.03 -5.76
C GLN A 49 0.58 -6.42 -6.08
N PRO A 50 1.52 -7.30 -6.43
CA PRO A 50 1.17 -8.59 -6.97
C PRO A 50 0.22 -9.28 -6.00
N ALA A 51 -0.98 -9.59 -6.47
CA ALA A 51 -2.02 -10.22 -5.67
C ALA A 51 -1.71 -11.70 -5.38
N ASP A 52 -0.56 -12.16 -5.87
CA ASP A 52 -0.14 -13.53 -5.96
C ASP A 52 1.38 -13.64 -5.73
N SER A 53 1.79 -14.69 -5.00
CA SER A 53 3.19 -14.96 -4.65
C SER A 53 4.13 -14.92 -5.86
N SER A 54 3.63 -15.28 -7.05
CA SER A 54 4.37 -15.24 -8.32
C SER A 54 4.87 -13.83 -8.72
N GLY A 55 4.19 -12.78 -8.25
CA GLY A 55 4.50 -11.43 -8.66
C GLY A 55 5.51 -10.71 -7.75
N ALA A 56 5.80 -11.20 -6.54
CA ALA A 56 6.82 -10.61 -5.67
C ALA A 56 8.23 -10.74 -6.28
N ALA A 57 8.59 -11.92 -6.78
CA ALA A 57 9.84 -12.10 -7.51
C ALA A 57 9.85 -11.37 -8.87
N ARG A 58 8.68 -11.18 -9.49
CA ARG A 58 8.57 -10.35 -10.70
C ARG A 58 8.83 -8.88 -10.39
N GLY A 59 8.23 -8.32 -9.35
CA GLY A 59 8.45 -6.93 -8.91
C GLY A 59 9.90 -6.68 -8.49
N ALA A 60 10.50 -7.62 -7.77
CA ALA A 60 11.93 -7.63 -7.47
C ALA A 60 12.80 -7.53 -8.73
N TYR A 61 12.43 -8.28 -9.75
CA TYR A 61 13.20 -8.35 -10.99
C TYR A 61 12.95 -7.16 -11.92
N GLU A 62 11.72 -6.64 -11.97
CA GLU A 62 11.41 -5.39 -12.67
C GLU A 62 12.18 -4.22 -12.05
N HIS A 63 12.30 -4.16 -10.72
CA HIS A 63 13.18 -3.23 -10.03
C HIS A 63 14.66 -3.45 -10.39
N LEU A 64 15.13 -4.70 -10.45
CA LEU A 64 16.49 -5.03 -10.91
C LEU A 64 16.74 -4.50 -12.33
N LEU A 65 15.80 -4.71 -13.26
CA LEU A 65 15.92 -4.24 -14.65
C LEU A 65 15.88 -2.71 -14.75
N ALA A 66 15.10 -2.03 -13.89
CA ALA A 66 14.97 -0.58 -13.89
C ALA A 66 16.14 0.13 -13.20
N ALA A 67 16.64 -0.39 -12.07
CA ALA A 67 17.65 0.25 -11.23
C ALA A 67 19.05 -0.38 -11.38
N GLY A 68 19.19 -1.51 -12.07
CA GLY A 68 20.48 -2.16 -12.34
C GLY A 68 21.17 -2.80 -11.13
N SER A 69 20.48 -2.94 -9.99
CA SER A 69 21.03 -3.54 -8.77
C SER A 69 20.24 -4.77 -8.30
N MET A 70 20.97 -5.81 -7.88
CA MET A 70 20.41 -6.96 -7.15
C MET A 70 20.21 -6.57 -5.69
N ARG A 71 19.31 -5.62 -5.42
CA ARG A 71 18.97 -5.25 -4.05
C ARG A 71 18.35 -6.46 -3.36
N HIS A 72 18.92 -6.84 -2.22
CA HIS A 72 18.32 -7.80 -1.29
C HIS A 72 17.12 -7.15 -0.61
N PHE A 73 15.99 -7.85 -0.48
CA PHE A 73 14.92 -7.39 0.40
C PHE A 73 15.30 -7.66 1.84
N THR A 74 15.01 -6.68 2.71
CA THR A 74 15.03 -6.92 4.15
C THR A 74 13.82 -7.77 4.57
N ASP A 75 13.87 -8.36 5.77
CA ASP A 75 12.75 -9.13 6.32
C ASP A 75 11.47 -8.27 6.45
N GLU A 76 11.62 -6.96 6.75
CA GLU A 76 10.51 -6.00 6.80
C GLU A 76 9.90 -5.73 5.42
N GLU A 77 10.73 -5.49 4.41
CA GLU A 77 10.28 -5.26 3.03
C GLU A 77 9.58 -6.48 2.43
N LEU A 78 10.03 -7.69 2.79
CA LEU A 78 9.35 -8.92 2.39
C LEU A 78 7.97 -9.04 3.03
N ALA A 79 7.84 -8.75 4.32
CA ALA A 79 6.59 -8.78 5.05
C ALA A 79 5.58 -7.73 4.55
N ASP A 80 6.07 -6.61 3.98
CA ASP A 80 5.24 -5.63 3.29
C ASP A 80 4.81 -6.10 1.89
N ALA A 81 5.69 -6.79 1.17
CA ALA A 81 5.43 -7.26 -0.19
C ALA A 81 4.50 -8.48 -0.23
N ILE A 82 4.58 -9.37 0.76
CA ILE A 82 3.74 -10.58 0.87
C ILE A 82 2.63 -10.32 1.89
N ARG A 83 1.42 -10.06 1.39
CA ARG A 83 0.23 -9.97 2.25
C ARG A 83 -0.21 -11.36 2.67
N ILE A 84 -0.18 -11.63 3.98
CA ILE A 84 -0.74 -12.83 4.58
C ILE A 84 -2.12 -12.49 5.14
N ASP A 85 -3.14 -13.26 4.79
CA ASP A 85 -4.45 -13.11 5.43
C ASP A 85 -4.38 -13.70 6.85
N PRO A 86 -4.83 -12.97 7.89
CA PRO A 86 -4.81 -13.46 9.28
C PRO A 86 -5.51 -14.81 9.47
N SER A 87 -6.55 -15.11 8.66
CA SER A 87 -7.29 -16.37 8.69
C SER A 87 -6.47 -17.58 8.23
N GLN A 88 -5.38 -17.37 7.48
CA GLN A 88 -4.49 -18.45 7.05
C GLN A 88 -3.58 -18.93 8.19
N ILE A 89 -3.50 -18.16 9.29
CA ILE A 89 -2.62 -18.43 10.42
C ILE A 89 -3.45 -19.07 11.53
N GLN A 90 -3.28 -20.38 11.70
CA GLN A 90 -4.03 -21.15 12.69
C GLN A 90 -3.76 -20.66 14.11
N GLY A 91 -4.80 -20.15 14.78
CA GLY A 91 -4.76 -19.76 16.19
C GLY A 91 -4.29 -18.33 16.48
N LEU A 92 -3.82 -17.58 15.48
CA LEU A 92 -3.34 -16.20 15.68
C LEU A 92 -4.46 -15.24 16.12
N GLY A 93 -5.61 -15.29 15.43
CA GLY A 93 -6.77 -14.46 15.79
C GLY A 93 -7.20 -14.72 17.23
N PRO A 94 -7.57 -15.96 17.60
CA PRO A 94 -7.99 -16.29 18.96
C PRO A 94 -6.94 -15.96 20.05
N SER A 95 -5.64 -16.13 19.77
CA SER A 95 -4.59 -15.80 20.74
C SER A 95 -4.45 -14.29 20.94
N ILE A 96 -4.50 -13.51 19.85
CA ILE A 96 -4.41 -12.04 19.92
C ILE A 96 -5.68 -11.46 20.53
N ASP A 97 -6.86 -11.95 20.14
CA ASP A 97 -8.15 -11.51 20.68
C ASP A 97 -8.23 -11.75 22.20
N ALA A 98 -7.76 -12.90 22.68
CA ALA A 98 -7.69 -13.20 24.11
C ALA A 98 -6.75 -12.24 24.87
N LEU A 99 -5.60 -11.88 24.26
CA LEU A 99 -4.67 -10.91 24.83
C LEU A 99 -5.27 -9.50 24.85
N ILE A 100 -5.94 -9.09 23.77
CA ILE A 100 -6.65 -7.80 23.70
C ILE A 100 -7.70 -7.74 24.81
N GLU A 101 -8.53 -8.78 24.96
CA GLU A 101 -9.56 -8.84 25.99
C GLU A 101 -8.95 -8.77 27.39
N LEU A 102 -7.84 -9.48 27.64
CA LEU A 102 -7.15 -9.45 28.93
C LEU A 102 -6.62 -8.05 29.26
N LEU A 103 -5.94 -7.41 28.31
CA LEU A 103 -5.38 -6.07 28.51
C LEU A 103 -6.47 -5.00 28.65
N GLU A 104 -7.58 -5.12 27.90
CA GLU A 104 -8.75 -4.25 28.06
C GLU A 104 -9.39 -4.41 29.44
N GLN A 105 -9.58 -5.65 29.92
CA GLN A 105 -10.08 -5.91 31.27
C GLN A 105 -9.15 -5.35 32.35
N ARG A 106 -7.83 -5.44 32.16
CA ARG A 106 -6.85 -4.86 33.09
C ARG A 106 -6.94 -3.33 33.10
N LYS A 107 -7.00 -2.70 31.92
CA LYS A 107 -7.21 -1.26 31.79
C LYS A 107 -8.49 -0.80 32.47
N GLU A 108 -9.61 -1.47 32.22
CA GLU A 108 -10.89 -1.17 32.88
C GLU A 108 -10.83 -1.32 34.40
N ARG A 109 -10.10 -2.33 34.90
CA ARG A 109 -9.87 -2.50 36.34
C ARG A 109 -9.14 -1.31 36.96
N ILE A 110 -8.09 -0.81 36.31
CA ILE A 110 -7.35 0.38 36.77
C ILE A 110 -8.28 1.59 36.82
N LEU A 111 -9.03 1.83 35.73
CA LEU A 111 -9.94 2.98 35.61
C LEU A 111 -11.10 2.94 36.61
N SER A 112 -11.57 1.73 36.97
CA SER A 112 -12.66 1.53 37.93
C SER A 112 -12.22 1.44 39.39
N THR A 113 -10.92 1.29 39.67
CA THR A 113 -10.39 1.19 41.03
C THR A 113 -9.98 2.57 41.55
N TYR A 114 -9.20 3.31 40.75
CA TYR A 114 -8.53 4.53 41.20
C TYR A 114 -9.29 5.83 40.92
N ASP A 115 -9.03 6.84 41.75
CA ASP A 115 -9.44 8.23 41.59
C ASP A 115 -8.20 9.16 41.57
N PRO A 116 -7.90 9.83 40.45
CA PRO A 116 -6.78 10.77 40.32
C PRO A 116 -7.08 12.19 40.84
N THR A 117 -8.32 12.48 41.24
CA THR A 117 -8.72 13.82 41.70
C THR A 117 -7.93 14.31 42.93
N PRO A 118 -7.60 13.48 43.92
CA PRO A 118 -6.75 13.89 45.03
C PRO A 118 -5.31 14.19 44.59
N ALA A 119 -4.75 13.39 43.67
CA ALA A 119 -3.40 13.58 43.13
C ALA A 119 -3.27 14.89 42.34
N THR A 120 -4.23 15.20 41.47
CA THR A 120 -4.24 16.47 40.70
C THR A 120 -4.24 17.68 41.63
N ASN A 121 -5.11 17.69 42.64
CA ASN A 121 -5.17 18.76 43.63
C ASN A 121 -3.88 18.88 44.46
N ALA A 122 -3.29 17.75 44.85
CA ALA A 122 -2.04 17.70 45.59
C ALA A 122 -0.87 18.24 44.74
N ALA A 123 -0.77 17.84 43.48
CA ALA A 123 0.25 18.32 42.55
C ALA A 123 0.12 19.83 42.28
N ALA A 124 -1.11 20.31 42.04
CA ALA A 124 -1.38 21.73 41.86
C ALA A 124 -0.97 22.56 43.08
N LYS A 125 -1.30 22.08 44.29
CA LYS A 125 -0.91 22.74 45.54
C LYS A 125 0.61 22.74 45.74
N ALA A 126 1.27 21.60 45.53
CA ALA A 126 2.73 21.48 45.66
C ALA A 126 3.47 22.40 44.70
N PHE A 127 2.97 22.56 43.47
CA PHE A 127 3.48 23.54 42.51
C PHE A 127 3.34 24.97 43.04
N LEU A 128 2.15 25.38 43.48
CA LEU A 128 1.92 26.74 43.96
C LEU A 128 2.77 27.08 45.20
N ASP A 129 2.89 26.14 46.14
CA ASP A 129 3.67 26.30 47.37
C ASP A 129 5.17 26.47 47.06
N THR A 130 5.71 25.72 46.10
CA THR A 130 7.12 25.84 45.67
C THR A 130 7.37 27.07 44.79
N ALA A 131 6.43 27.40 43.90
CA ALA A 131 6.50 28.55 43.01
C ALA A 131 6.45 29.89 43.78
N ALA A 132 5.76 29.93 44.92
CA ALA A 132 5.76 31.11 45.79
C ALA A 132 7.17 31.50 46.29
N GLY A 133 8.05 30.53 46.50
CA GLY A 133 9.46 30.75 46.87
C GLY A 133 10.37 31.13 45.71
N ALA A 134 9.92 30.94 44.46
CA ALA A 134 10.70 31.22 43.25
C ALA A 134 10.60 32.68 42.79
N VAL A 135 9.64 33.46 43.32
CA VAL A 135 9.49 34.88 42.98
C VAL A 135 10.56 35.68 43.74
N PRO A 136 11.51 36.35 43.04
CA PRO A 136 12.55 37.12 43.70
C PRO A 136 11.96 38.29 44.50
N ASN A 137 12.22 38.31 45.81
CA ASN A 137 11.87 39.42 46.71
C ASN A 137 12.88 40.58 46.64
N THR A 138 14.09 40.31 46.16
CA THR A 138 15.20 41.26 46.07
C THR A 138 15.74 41.33 44.65
N GLY A 139 15.49 42.44 43.93
CA GLY A 139 16.00 42.65 42.57
C GLY A 139 15.06 43.43 41.64
N LYS A 140 15.34 43.37 40.33
CA LYS A 140 14.61 44.08 39.27
C LYS A 140 13.12 43.67 39.26
N PRO A 141 12.17 44.59 39.50
CA PRO A 141 10.75 44.27 39.62
C PRO A 141 10.15 43.67 38.34
N ASP A 142 10.74 43.93 37.18
CA ASP A 142 10.29 43.41 35.89
C ASP A 142 10.48 41.89 35.76
N VAL A 143 11.55 41.34 36.34
CA VAL A 143 11.81 39.89 36.29
C VAL A 143 10.86 39.17 37.24
N ALA A 144 10.63 39.71 38.43
CA ALA A 144 9.65 39.19 39.39
C ALA A 144 8.23 39.14 38.78
N LYS A 145 7.79 40.23 38.13
CA LYS A 145 6.49 40.28 37.44
C LYS A 145 6.37 39.25 36.33
N ARG A 146 7.43 39.05 35.54
CA ARG A 146 7.43 38.05 34.44
C ARG A 146 7.39 36.62 34.98
N ILE A 147 8.11 36.33 36.06
CA ILE A 147 8.07 35.02 36.72
C ILE A 147 6.69 34.78 37.33
N ALA A 148 6.14 35.75 38.05
CA ALA A 148 4.78 35.64 38.59
C ALA A 148 3.73 35.43 37.48
N HIS A 149 3.86 36.12 36.35
CA HIS A 149 2.98 35.93 35.20
C HIS A 149 3.15 34.54 34.56
N ALA A 150 4.38 34.05 34.43
CA ALA A 150 4.67 32.72 33.89
C ALA A 150 4.19 31.59 34.82
N ILE A 151 4.29 31.77 36.15
CA ILE A 151 3.73 30.86 37.15
C ILE A 151 2.21 30.84 37.04
N ALA A 152 1.56 32.00 36.96
CA ALA A 152 0.10 32.10 36.82
C ALA A 152 -0.42 31.52 35.50
N GLY A 153 0.38 31.64 34.42
CA GLY A 153 0.09 31.02 33.14
C GLY A 153 0.49 29.55 33.04
N GLU A 154 1.15 29.00 34.07
CA GLU A 154 1.65 27.62 34.13
C GLU A 154 2.52 27.23 32.92
N GLN A 155 3.20 28.21 32.31
CA GLN A 155 3.91 28.01 31.05
C GLN A 155 5.33 27.54 31.29
N LEU A 156 5.57 26.23 31.12
CA LEU A 156 6.89 25.60 31.30
C LEU A 156 8.00 26.32 30.52
N ARG A 157 7.76 26.58 29.24
CA ARG A 157 8.73 27.21 28.33
C ARG A 157 9.15 28.62 28.77
N ASP A 158 8.20 29.39 29.32
CA ASP A 158 8.47 30.75 29.76
C ASP A 158 9.25 30.76 31.08
N LEU A 159 8.96 29.80 31.97
CA LEU A 159 9.70 29.59 33.21
C LEU A 159 11.15 29.14 32.93
N GLU A 160 11.38 28.24 31.99
CA GLU A 160 12.73 27.82 31.55
C GLU A 160 13.54 29.01 31.00
N ARG A 161 12.91 29.84 30.16
CA ARG A 161 13.57 31.03 29.60
C ARG A 161 13.93 32.05 30.69
N LEU A 162 13.10 32.15 31.73
CA LEU A 162 13.35 33.04 32.87
C LEU A 162 14.42 32.46 33.80
N TRP A 163 14.51 31.13 33.91
CA TRP A 163 15.55 30.43 34.67
C TRP A 163 16.97 30.81 34.22
N TYR A 164 17.22 30.88 32.90
CA TYR A 164 18.52 31.32 32.36
C TYR A 164 18.84 32.80 32.61
N ARG A 165 17.85 33.61 33.00
CA ARG A 165 18.05 35.04 33.30
C ARG A 165 18.36 35.29 34.76
N LEU A 166 18.21 34.28 35.62
CA LEU A 166 18.54 34.37 37.02
C LEU A 166 20.05 34.18 37.23
N PRO A 167 20.62 34.80 38.27
CA PRO A 167 22.02 34.56 38.63
C PRO A 167 22.23 33.09 39.03
N GLU A 168 23.35 32.52 38.58
CA GLU A 168 23.71 31.13 38.85
C GLU A 168 23.78 30.84 40.36
N ASN A 169 23.22 29.69 40.76
CA ASN A 169 23.14 29.18 42.13
C ASN A 169 22.38 30.07 43.13
N SER A 170 21.62 31.05 42.66
CA SER A 170 20.76 31.86 43.51
C SER A 170 19.66 31.03 44.19
N PRO A 171 19.18 31.42 45.39
CA PRO A 171 18.08 30.71 46.05
C PRO A 171 16.81 30.71 45.18
N GLU A 172 16.58 31.78 44.42
CA GLU A 172 15.45 31.90 43.50
C GLU A 172 15.58 30.95 42.30
N GLN A 173 16.80 30.77 41.76
CA GLN A 173 17.02 29.82 40.66
C GLN A 173 16.78 28.38 41.13
N ARG A 174 17.22 28.03 42.34
CA ARG A 174 16.96 26.71 42.93
C ARG A 174 15.47 26.48 43.20
N ALA A 175 14.78 27.48 43.73
CA ALA A 175 13.32 27.42 43.93
C ALA A 175 12.57 27.30 42.59
N LEU A 176 13.03 28.00 41.54
CA LEU A 176 12.46 27.88 40.21
C LEU A 176 12.71 26.51 39.58
N THR A 177 13.88 25.90 39.79
CA THR A 177 14.13 24.51 39.36
C THR A 177 13.15 23.54 40.01
N GLN A 178 12.93 23.66 41.34
CA GLN A 178 11.96 22.82 42.05
C GLN A 178 10.53 23.07 41.56
N ALA A 179 10.16 24.34 41.32
CA ALA A 179 8.85 24.68 40.78
C ALA A 179 8.64 24.13 39.36
N LEU A 180 9.68 24.12 38.51
CA LEU A 180 9.65 23.50 37.18
C LEU A 180 9.41 21.98 37.27
N GLU A 181 10.09 21.31 38.20
CA GLU A 181 9.90 19.88 38.44
C GLU A 181 8.48 19.57 38.91
N ARG A 182 7.95 20.33 39.90
CA ARG A 182 6.56 20.19 40.36
C ARG A 182 5.53 20.52 39.29
N LEU A 183 5.83 21.50 38.43
CA LEU A 183 4.96 21.81 37.30
C LEU A 183 4.92 20.66 36.30
N ARG A 184 6.06 20.01 36.03
CA ARG A 184 6.11 18.83 35.17
C ARG A 184 5.29 17.67 35.75
N GLU A 185 5.45 17.37 37.04
CA GLU A 185 4.63 16.36 37.73
C GLU A 185 3.14 16.69 37.61
N LYS A 186 2.76 17.95 37.85
CA LYS A 186 1.38 18.42 37.69
C LYS A 186 0.85 18.16 36.27
N TYR A 187 1.61 18.52 35.24
CA TYR A 187 1.23 18.25 33.84
C TYR A 187 1.06 16.76 33.56
N GLU A 188 1.92 15.91 34.12
CA GLU A 188 1.81 14.46 33.95
C GLU A 188 0.50 13.93 34.55
N VAL A 189 0.12 14.39 35.75
CA VAL A 189 -1.13 14.00 36.42
C VAL A 189 -2.37 14.63 35.76
N ASP A 190 -2.27 15.87 35.26
CA ASP A 190 -3.38 16.52 34.54
C ASP A 190 -3.66 15.83 33.20
N GLN A 191 -2.63 15.32 32.52
CA GLN A 191 -2.81 14.51 31.32
C GLN A 191 -3.56 13.20 31.61
N LEU A 192 -3.35 12.59 32.77
CA LEU A 192 -4.03 11.37 33.19
C LEU A 192 -5.55 11.57 33.23
N THR A 193 -6.02 12.65 33.86
CA THR A 193 -7.46 12.98 33.92
C THR A 193 -8.04 13.44 32.59
N SER A 194 -7.21 14.03 31.73
CA SER A 194 -7.64 14.51 30.42
C SER A 194 -7.83 13.39 29.41
N ARG A 195 -6.97 12.35 29.45
CA ARG A 195 -6.94 11.27 28.46
C ARG A 195 -7.81 10.08 28.85
N TRP A 196 -7.94 9.77 30.14
CA TRP A 196 -8.77 8.66 30.62
C TRP A 196 -9.84 9.10 31.60
N SER A 197 -11.00 8.45 31.52
CA SER A 197 -12.11 8.65 32.44
C SER A 197 -12.06 7.63 33.57
N PHE A 198 -11.83 8.10 34.79
CA PHE A 198 -11.80 7.27 35.99
C PHE A 198 -13.18 7.23 36.64
N SER A 199 -13.57 6.06 37.16
CA SER A 199 -14.81 5.86 37.92
C SER A 199 -14.55 5.28 39.31
N GLY A 200 -13.28 5.14 39.70
CA GLY A 200 -12.87 4.56 40.96
C GLY A 200 -13.05 5.46 42.17
N ARG A 201 -12.66 4.93 43.33
CA ARG A 201 -12.77 5.63 44.63
C ARG A 201 -11.47 5.59 45.43
N GLU A 202 -10.49 4.81 45.02
CA GLU A 202 -9.21 4.71 45.70
C GLU A 202 -8.35 5.92 45.33
N ALA A 203 -8.09 6.78 46.32
CA ALA A 203 -7.33 8.00 46.13
C ALA A 203 -5.87 7.70 45.76
N LEU A 204 -5.42 8.22 44.62
CA LEU A 204 -4.02 8.19 44.24
C LEU A 204 -3.23 9.36 44.86
N ASP A 205 -1.97 9.10 45.17
CA ASP A 205 -0.97 10.15 45.43
C ASP A 205 -0.30 10.59 44.11
N VAL A 206 0.54 11.63 44.18
CA VAL A 206 1.20 12.18 42.97
C VAL A 206 2.12 11.13 42.32
N PRO A 207 3.01 10.44 43.05
CA PRO A 207 3.85 9.39 42.47
C PRO A 207 3.04 8.23 41.89
N GLY A 208 2.05 7.71 42.62
CA GLY A 208 1.19 6.62 42.16
C GLY A 208 0.37 7.00 40.92
N ALA A 209 -0.08 8.26 40.81
CA ALA A 209 -0.76 8.73 39.60
C ALA A 209 0.18 8.73 38.38
N ILE A 210 1.46 9.07 38.54
CA ILE A 210 2.46 9.01 37.46
C ILE A 210 2.72 7.55 37.06
N GLU A 211 2.83 6.64 38.02
CA GLU A 211 3.00 5.20 37.75
C GLU A 211 1.79 4.60 37.01
N VAL A 212 0.57 4.87 37.49
CA VAL A 212 -0.67 4.43 36.85
C VAL A 212 -0.79 4.99 35.43
N LYS A 213 -0.38 6.24 35.21
CA LYS A 213 -0.32 6.82 33.87
C LYS A 213 0.62 6.01 32.97
N ALA A 214 1.84 5.74 33.43
CA ALA A 214 2.82 4.99 32.65
C ALA A 214 2.29 3.59 32.28
N GLU A 215 1.66 2.90 33.24
CA GLU A 215 1.00 1.61 32.98
C GLU A 215 -0.12 1.74 31.94
N LEU A 216 -0.99 2.75 32.03
CA LEU A 216 -2.07 2.97 31.05
C LEU A 216 -1.55 3.32 29.65
N GLU A 217 -0.46 4.09 29.55
CA GLU A 217 0.18 4.41 28.26
C GLU A 217 0.77 3.18 27.60
N GLU A 218 1.43 2.32 28.37
CA GLU A 218 2.00 1.07 27.86
C GLU A 218 0.89 0.09 27.44
N LEU A 219 -0.18 -0.04 28.23
CA LEU A 219 -1.36 -0.83 27.85
C LEU A 219 -1.99 -0.33 26.54
N ASP A 220 -2.16 0.98 26.37
CA ASP A 220 -2.68 1.56 25.13
C ASP A 220 -1.78 1.27 23.93
N ARG A 221 -0.45 1.35 24.12
CA ARG A 221 0.54 1.06 23.09
C ARG A 221 0.48 -0.41 22.67
N LEU A 222 0.49 -1.33 23.63
CA LEU A 222 0.39 -2.76 23.38
C LEU A 222 -0.94 -3.14 22.70
N LEU A 223 -2.05 -2.55 23.14
CA LEU A 223 -3.35 -2.75 22.51
C LEU A 223 -3.37 -2.32 21.04
N GLU A 224 -2.75 -1.19 20.72
CA GLU A 224 -2.65 -0.74 19.33
C GLU A 224 -1.77 -1.68 18.50
N GLN A 225 -0.61 -2.12 19.03
CA GLN A 225 0.25 -3.10 18.37
C GLN A 225 -0.47 -4.43 18.11
N LEU A 226 -1.24 -4.94 19.09
CA LEU A 226 -2.02 -6.17 18.93
C LEU A 226 -3.10 -6.02 17.86
N ARG A 227 -3.82 -4.90 17.83
CA ARG A 227 -4.83 -4.60 16.80
C ARG A 227 -4.20 -4.45 15.41
N GLU A 228 -3.04 -3.83 15.32
CA GLU A 228 -2.30 -3.70 14.07
C GLU A 228 -1.78 -5.05 13.58
N ALA A 229 -1.22 -5.86 14.48
CA ALA A 229 -0.75 -7.21 14.18
C ALA A 229 -1.89 -8.11 13.70
N LEU A 230 -3.08 -7.99 14.32
CA LEU A 230 -4.28 -8.72 13.90
C LEU A 230 -4.75 -8.29 12.49
N LYS A 231 -4.74 -6.99 12.19
CA LYS A 231 -5.17 -6.45 10.88
C LYS A 231 -4.21 -6.80 9.76
N ASN A 232 -2.91 -6.69 10.02
CA ASN A 232 -1.87 -6.79 9.00
C ASN A 232 -1.18 -8.17 8.98
N ALA A 233 -1.57 -9.10 9.86
CA ALA A 233 -0.89 -10.38 10.06
C ALA A 233 0.61 -10.24 10.38
N LYS A 234 0.99 -9.17 11.09
CA LYS A 234 2.38 -8.82 11.42
C LYS A 234 2.65 -8.94 12.92
N PRO A 235 2.83 -10.16 13.46
CA PRO A 235 3.14 -10.34 14.88
C PRO A 235 4.51 -9.76 15.28
N ALA A 236 5.39 -9.45 14.32
CA ALA A 236 6.71 -8.86 14.59
C ALA A 236 6.67 -7.43 15.13
N ILE A 237 5.54 -6.71 14.99
CA ILE A 237 5.38 -5.32 15.47
C ILE A 237 5.17 -5.28 17.00
N ILE A 238 4.79 -6.40 17.62
CA ILE A 238 4.42 -6.48 19.02
C ILE A 238 5.66 -6.47 19.90
N ASP A 239 5.67 -5.60 20.92
CA ASP A 239 6.71 -5.61 21.96
C ASP A 239 6.46 -6.76 22.95
N MET A 240 7.18 -7.85 22.75
CA MET A 240 7.01 -9.07 23.54
C MET A 240 7.52 -8.92 24.96
N ASP A 241 8.55 -8.11 25.17
CA ASP A 241 9.16 -7.91 26.49
C ASP A 241 8.21 -7.10 27.38
N ALA A 242 7.59 -6.06 26.83
CA ALA A 242 6.54 -5.32 27.53
C ALA A 242 5.29 -6.18 27.78
N LEU A 243 4.90 -7.04 26.83
CA LEU A 243 3.73 -7.90 26.99
C LEU A 243 3.87 -8.92 28.14
N GLU A 244 5.09 -9.41 28.42
CA GLU A 244 5.37 -10.32 29.55
C GLU A 244 5.06 -9.72 30.92
N GLU A 245 5.11 -8.39 31.06
CA GLU A 245 4.79 -7.71 32.31
C GLU A 245 3.27 -7.68 32.57
N PHE A 246 2.48 -7.61 31.50
CA PHE A 246 1.04 -7.39 31.58
C PHE A 246 0.19 -8.66 31.40
N ALA A 247 0.72 -9.66 30.70
CA ALA A 247 0.00 -10.88 30.33
C ALA A 247 0.62 -12.15 30.97
N PRO A 248 -0.18 -13.21 31.21
CA PRO A 248 0.32 -14.50 31.67
C PRO A 248 1.31 -15.12 30.67
N GLN A 249 2.37 -15.75 31.19
CA GLN A 249 3.41 -16.39 30.37
C GLN A 249 2.83 -17.38 29.34
N GLU A 250 1.82 -18.16 29.72
CA GLU A 250 1.16 -19.11 28.81
C GLU A 250 0.61 -18.44 27.54
N GLN A 251 0.06 -17.23 27.66
CA GLN A 251 -0.51 -16.50 26.52
C GLN A 251 0.60 -15.87 25.67
N VAL A 252 1.65 -15.34 26.30
CA VAL A 252 2.83 -14.81 25.59
C VAL A 252 3.53 -15.92 24.81
N ASP A 253 3.71 -17.10 25.39
CA ASP A 253 4.30 -18.25 24.73
C ASP A 253 3.46 -18.72 23.53
N SER A 254 2.13 -18.71 23.67
CA SER A 254 1.23 -19.02 22.57
C SER A 254 1.36 -18.04 21.39
N LEU A 255 1.60 -16.76 21.68
CA LEU A 255 1.83 -15.72 20.68
C LEU A 255 3.21 -15.87 20.03
N ARG A 256 4.25 -16.21 20.81
CA ARG A 256 5.58 -16.56 20.27
C ARG A 256 5.50 -17.75 19.31
N ASP A 257 4.72 -18.77 19.65
CA ASP A 257 4.48 -19.93 18.79
C ASP A 257 3.73 -19.55 17.51
N ALA A 258 2.75 -18.64 17.62
CA ALA A 258 2.08 -18.09 16.46
C ALA A 258 3.07 -17.32 15.57
N GLN A 259 3.89 -16.43 16.13
CA GLN A 259 4.90 -15.66 15.41
C GLN A 259 5.91 -16.56 14.68
N ARG A 260 6.40 -17.63 15.33
CA ARG A 260 7.28 -18.62 14.68
C ARG A 260 6.62 -19.26 13.47
N ARG A 261 5.37 -19.69 13.61
CA ARG A 261 4.58 -20.26 12.50
C ARG A 261 4.35 -19.26 11.37
N VAL A 262 4.11 -17.98 11.68
CA VAL A 262 4.00 -16.92 10.67
C VAL A 262 5.30 -16.76 9.90
N ASN A 263 6.43 -16.71 10.60
CA ASN A 263 7.74 -16.57 9.95
C ASN A 263 8.06 -17.77 9.06
N GLU A 264 7.77 -19.00 9.51
CA GLU A 264 7.91 -20.21 8.69
C GLU A 264 7.00 -20.20 7.46
N LEU A 265 5.76 -19.71 7.60
CA LEU A 265 4.84 -19.57 6.48
C LEU A 265 5.33 -18.51 5.49
N LEU A 266 5.80 -17.36 5.98
CA LEU A 266 6.37 -16.29 5.16
C LEU A 266 7.57 -16.80 4.36
N GLU A 267 8.47 -17.56 5.00
CA GLU A 267 9.63 -18.17 4.35
C GLU A 267 9.21 -19.13 3.24
N ARG A 268 8.22 -20.00 3.48
CA ARG A 268 7.67 -20.89 2.43
C ARG A 268 7.02 -20.12 1.29
N LEU A 269 6.22 -19.09 1.59
CA LEU A 269 5.59 -18.24 0.58
C LEU A 269 6.63 -17.48 -0.24
N ALA A 270 7.72 -17.05 0.38
CA ALA A 270 8.84 -16.43 -0.29
C ALA A 270 9.56 -17.44 -1.21
N GLU A 271 9.80 -18.67 -0.75
CA GLU A 271 10.37 -19.74 -1.58
C GLU A 271 9.48 -20.08 -2.79
N ASP A 272 8.17 -20.17 -2.59
CA ASP A 272 7.18 -20.41 -3.65
C ASP A 272 7.09 -19.22 -4.63
N ALA A 273 7.21 -18.00 -4.11
CA ALA A 273 7.39 -16.79 -4.91
C ALA A 273 8.70 -16.81 -5.70
N GLY A 274 9.62 -17.69 -5.35
CA GLY A 274 10.91 -17.82 -6.01
C GLY A 274 11.98 -16.90 -5.44
N LEU A 275 11.81 -16.41 -4.22
CA LEU A 275 12.83 -15.75 -3.40
C LEU A 275 13.60 -16.79 -2.58
N ALA A 276 14.82 -16.48 -2.19
CA ALA A 276 15.67 -17.31 -1.36
C ALA A 276 16.44 -16.45 -0.37
N ARG A 277 16.66 -16.98 0.84
CA ARG A 277 17.39 -16.27 1.89
C ARG A 277 18.89 -16.21 1.57
N THR A 278 19.51 -15.08 1.85
CA THR A 278 20.95 -14.87 1.67
C THR A 278 21.71 -15.15 2.98
N PRO A 279 23.00 -15.53 2.91
CA PRO A 279 23.84 -15.69 4.11
C PRO A 279 23.99 -14.39 4.93
N GLU A 280 23.77 -13.24 4.31
CA GLU A 280 23.89 -11.90 4.91
C GLU A 280 22.59 -11.44 5.59
N GLY A 281 21.51 -12.24 5.57
CA GLY A 281 20.27 -11.96 6.29
C GLY A 281 19.22 -11.17 5.51
N GLY A 282 19.14 -11.33 4.18
CA GLY A 282 18.08 -10.76 3.35
C GLY A 282 17.50 -11.76 2.36
N TRP A 283 16.68 -11.30 1.43
CA TRP A 283 16.04 -12.12 0.39
C TRP A 283 16.48 -11.70 -0.99
N GLN A 284 16.80 -12.68 -1.84
CA GLN A 284 17.13 -12.46 -3.23
C GLN A 284 16.28 -13.35 -4.14
N VAL A 285 16.12 -12.98 -5.41
CA VAL A 285 15.48 -13.85 -6.39
C VAL A 285 16.30 -15.14 -6.53
N SER A 286 15.65 -16.28 -6.34
CA SER A 286 16.27 -17.60 -6.46
C SER A 286 16.75 -17.84 -7.91
N PRO A 287 17.83 -18.62 -8.11
CA PRO A 287 18.30 -18.96 -9.45
C PRO A 287 17.25 -19.68 -10.32
N LYS A 288 16.32 -20.40 -9.69
CA LYS A 288 15.22 -21.10 -10.37
C LYS A 288 14.18 -20.10 -10.90
N ALA A 289 13.74 -19.17 -10.05
CA ALA A 289 12.79 -18.12 -10.41
C ALA A 289 13.36 -17.19 -11.49
N MET A 290 14.63 -16.85 -11.36
CA MET A 290 15.39 -16.10 -12.36
C MET A 290 15.27 -16.73 -13.76
N ARG A 291 15.51 -18.04 -13.88
CA ARG A 291 15.44 -18.77 -15.16
C ARG A 291 14.02 -18.82 -15.72
N LEU A 292 13.02 -19.01 -14.87
CA LEU A 292 11.60 -19.03 -15.27
C LEU A 292 11.18 -17.66 -15.84
N TYR A 293 11.56 -16.58 -15.16
CA TYR A 293 11.27 -15.23 -15.60
C TYR A 293 11.98 -14.89 -16.91
N GLN A 294 13.30 -15.15 -17.01
CA GLN A 294 14.07 -14.96 -18.25
C GLN A 294 13.42 -15.67 -19.44
N ARG A 295 12.97 -16.91 -19.25
CA ARG A 295 12.26 -17.67 -20.29
C ARG A 295 10.96 -16.99 -20.71
N SER A 296 10.16 -16.51 -19.76
CA SER A 296 8.90 -15.81 -20.04
C SER A 296 9.12 -14.48 -20.77
N LEU A 297 10.16 -13.73 -20.40
CA LEU A 297 10.55 -12.46 -21.02
C LEU A 297 10.96 -12.69 -22.47
N LEU A 298 11.85 -13.67 -22.71
CA LEU A 298 12.27 -14.05 -24.06
C LEU A 298 11.07 -14.54 -24.89
N ALA A 299 10.19 -15.35 -24.31
CA ALA A 299 8.98 -15.80 -25.00
C ALA A 299 8.04 -14.62 -25.36
N THR A 300 7.96 -13.59 -24.51
CA THR A 300 7.15 -12.39 -24.77
C THR A 300 7.77 -11.53 -25.86
N ILE A 301 9.08 -11.24 -25.76
CA ILE A 301 9.84 -10.45 -26.74
C ILE A 301 9.78 -11.14 -28.12
N PHE A 302 10.05 -12.43 -28.17
CA PHE A 302 10.09 -13.19 -29.42
C PHE A 302 8.71 -13.64 -29.91
N GLY A 303 7.71 -13.73 -29.03
CA GLY A 303 6.32 -14.04 -29.39
C GLY A 303 5.63 -12.91 -30.14
N GLY A 304 6.02 -11.66 -29.86
CA GLY A 304 5.59 -10.47 -30.59
C GLY A 304 6.49 -10.06 -31.76
N LEU A 305 7.56 -10.82 -32.03
CA LEU A 305 8.49 -10.47 -33.11
C LEU A 305 7.80 -10.68 -34.46
N GLN A 306 7.26 -9.60 -35.02
CA GLN A 306 6.79 -9.57 -36.39
C GLN A 306 7.92 -10.04 -37.31
N ALA A 307 7.61 -10.95 -38.25
CA ALA A 307 8.54 -11.32 -39.31
C ALA A 307 9.12 -10.03 -39.88
N ALA A 308 10.45 -9.90 -39.83
CA ALA A 308 11.14 -8.68 -40.21
C ALA A 308 10.56 -8.16 -41.54
N ARG A 309 9.97 -6.96 -41.53
CA ARG A 309 9.65 -6.26 -42.77
C ARG A 309 10.96 -6.12 -43.54
N SER A 310 11.04 -6.76 -44.69
CA SER A 310 12.19 -6.65 -45.57
C SER A 310 12.42 -5.18 -45.89
N GLY A 311 13.65 -4.71 -45.73
CA GLY A 311 14.05 -3.41 -46.25
C GLY A 311 13.91 -3.39 -47.77
N ARG A 312 13.36 -2.29 -48.32
CA ARG A 312 13.39 -1.73 -49.70
C ARG A 312 13.50 -2.64 -50.93
N HIS A 313 13.28 -3.93 -50.80
CA HIS A 313 13.05 -4.86 -51.90
C HIS A 313 11.65 -5.39 -51.73
N GLU A 314 10.85 -5.33 -52.80
CA GLU A 314 9.63 -6.13 -52.95
C GLU A 314 10.05 -7.60 -52.94
N GLY A 315 10.34 -8.12 -51.75
CA GLY A 315 10.34 -9.55 -51.52
C GLY A 315 8.91 -9.97 -51.69
N VAL A 316 8.62 -10.67 -52.78
CA VAL A 316 7.42 -11.50 -52.89
C VAL A 316 7.31 -12.22 -51.55
N ALA A 317 6.24 -11.94 -50.80
CA ALA A 317 5.93 -12.65 -49.58
C ALA A 317 5.66 -14.09 -50.00
N SER A 318 6.73 -14.87 -50.18
CA SER A 318 6.60 -16.26 -50.57
C SER A 318 6.02 -16.97 -49.36
N PRO A 319 4.85 -17.61 -49.47
CA PRO A 319 4.33 -18.49 -48.44
C PRO A 319 5.17 -19.77 -48.32
N ASP A 320 6.29 -19.91 -49.04
CA ASP A 320 7.18 -21.06 -48.99
C ASP A 320 8.06 -21.02 -47.72
N GLY A 321 7.54 -21.57 -46.62
CA GLY A 321 8.38 -22.01 -45.50
C GLY A 321 9.10 -23.31 -45.87
N ALA A 322 10.33 -23.51 -45.36
CA ALA A 322 11.18 -24.65 -45.72
C ALA A 322 10.65 -26.03 -45.30
N VAL A 323 9.55 -26.09 -44.54
CA VAL A 323 8.95 -27.32 -44.04
C VAL A 323 7.43 -27.23 -44.20
N GLU A 324 6.88 -28.18 -44.97
CA GLU A 324 5.44 -28.40 -45.11
C GLU A 324 4.86 -29.06 -43.84
N LEU A 325 3.70 -28.57 -43.39
CA LEU A 325 2.93 -29.19 -42.33
C LEU A 325 1.88 -30.13 -42.93
N PRO A 326 1.49 -31.21 -42.22
CA PRO A 326 0.40 -32.08 -42.65
C PRO A 326 -0.97 -31.38 -42.75
N SER A 327 -1.13 -30.23 -42.09
CA SER A 327 -2.36 -29.44 -42.15
C SER A 327 -2.43 -28.66 -43.46
N THR A 328 -3.55 -28.74 -44.16
CA THR A 328 -3.81 -28.01 -45.39
C THR A 328 -4.67 -26.76 -45.15
N ARG A 329 -4.71 -25.87 -46.13
CA ARG A 329 -5.62 -24.73 -46.23
C ARG A 329 -6.14 -24.57 -47.67
N PRO A 330 -7.25 -23.87 -47.90
CA PRO A 330 -7.70 -23.56 -49.25
C PRO A 330 -6.63 -22.82 -50.06
N TYR A 331 -6.56 -23.13 -51.35
CA TYR A 331 -5.70 -22.45 -52.31
C TYR A 331 -6.15 -21.00 -52.53
N GLU A 332 -5.20 -20.07 -52.47
CA GLU A 332 -5.41 -18.67 -52.85
C GLU A 332 -4.54 -18.32 -54.05
N PHE A 333 -5.03 -17.39 -54.88
CA PHE A 333 -4.29 -16.97 -56.07
C PHE A 333 -2.95 -16.34 -55.69
N GLY A 334 -1.85 -16.95 -56.15
CA GLY A 334 -0.49 -16.59 -55.79
C GLY A 334 0.25 -17.67 -54.98
N ASP A 335 -0.45 -18.70 -54.51
CA ASP A 335 0.18 -19.86 -53.87
C ASP A 335 1.01 -20.69 -54.86
N SER A 336 2.16 -21.18 -54.37
CA SER A 336 3.10 -21.99 -55.12
C SER A 336 2.45 -23.33 -55.52
N PRO A 337 2.48 -23.74 -56.81
CA PRO A 337 2.01 -25.04 -57.24
C PRO A 337 2.73 -26.21 -56.54
N SER A 338 3.96 -25.97 -56.09
CA SER A 338 4.79 -26.94 -55.38
C SER A 338 4.21 -27.35 -54.02
N ALA A 339 3.49 -26.45 -53.36
CA ALA A 339 2.91 -26.68 -52.03
C ALA A 339 1.50 -27.28 -52.08
N MET A 340 1.02 -27.67 -53.27
CA MET A 340 -0.33 -28.17 -53.48
C MET A 340 -0.47 -29.63 -53.05
N ASP A 341 -1.46 -29.91 -52.21
CA ASP A 341 -1.83 -31.28 -51.87
C ASP A 341 -2.72 -31.84 -52.99
N ILE A 342 -2.08 -32.36 -54.04
CA ILE A 342 -2.75 -32.95 -55.20
C ILE A 342 -3.69 -34.09 -54.79
N PRO A 343 -3.27 -35.06 -53.94
CA PRO A 343 -4.16 -36.13 -53.48
C PRO A 343 -5.44 -35.60 -52.81
N GLN A 344 -5.32 -34.70 -51.84
CA GLN A 344 -6.49 -34.17 -51.13
C GLN A 344 -7.36 -33.31 -52.05
N SER A 345 -6.74 -32.55 -52.96
CA SER A 345 -7.48 -31.76 -53.96
C SER A 345 -8.29 -32.66 -54.90
N MET A 346 -7.74 -33.80 -55.31
CA MET A 346 -8.47 -34.80 -56.11
C MET A 346 -9.60 -35.45 -55.32
N VAL A 347 -9.39 -35.76 -54.03
CA VAL A 347 -10.43 -36.30 -53.14
C VAL A 347 -11.57 -35.30 -52.98
N ASN A 348 -11.27 -34.01 -52.76
CA ASN A 348 -12.28 -32.95 -52.67
C ASN A 348 -13.10 -32.86 -53.97
N ALA A 349 -12.44 -32.90 -55.14
CA ALA A 349 -13.11 -32.87 -56.43
C ALA A 349 -14.04 -34.08 -56.64
N LEU A 350 -13.59 -35.28 -56.25
CA LEU A 350 -14.39 -36.50 -56.32
C LEU A 350 -15.58 -36.48 -55.36
N LEU A 351 -15.39 -35.96 -54.14
CA LEU A 351 -16.47 -35.81 -53.16
C LEU A 351 -17.53 -34.85 -53.66
N ARG A 352 -17.14 -33.71 -54.25
CA ARG A 352 -18.11 -32.77 -54.85
C ARG A 352 -18.87 -33.42 -55.99
N GLU A 353 -18.19 -34.04 -56.95
CA GLU A 353 -18.87 -34.64 -58.11
C GLU A 353 -19.79 -35.79 -57.71
N SER A 354 -19.47 -36.55 -56.66
CA SER A 354 -20.35 -37.61 -56.17
C SER A 354 -21.60 -37.06 -55.47
N ALA A 355 -21.55 -35.84 -54.92
CA ALA A 355 -22.73 -35.15 -54.39
C ALA A 355 -23.72 -34.74 -55.51
N ASP A 356 -23.24 -34.49 -56.73
CA ASP A 356 -24.06 -34.11 -57.88
C ASP A 356 -24.69 -35.32 -58.63
N GLY A 357 -24.37 -36.56 -58.23
CA GLY A 357 -24.99 -37.79 -58.72
C GLY A 357 -24.00 -38.92 -59.05
N PRO A 358 -24.50 -40.12 -59.46
CA PRO A 358 -23.65 -41.25 -59.80
C PRO A 358 -22.82 -40.96 -61.06
N ARG A 359 -21.50 -41.06 -60.92
CA ARG A 359 -20.55 -40.84 -62.02
C ARG A 359 -20.56 -41.98 -63.03
N ALA A 360 -20.63 -41.65 -64.31
CA ALA A 360 -20.48 -42.63 -65.38
C ALA A 360 -19.03 -43.17 -65.45
N PRO A 361 -18.82 -44.50 -65.54
CA PRO A 361 -17.49 -45.09 -65.67
C PRO A 361 -16.72 -44.49 -66.85
N GLY A 362 -15.46 -44.10 -66.64
CA GLY A 362 -14.58 -43.56 -67.69
C GLY A 362 -14.71 -42.05 -67.96
N THR A 363 -15.58 -41.32 -67.26
CA THR A 363 -15.54 -39.85 -67.29
C THR A 363 -14.24 -39.33 -66.64
N PRO A 364 -13.69 -38.17 -67.04
CA PRO A 364 -12.54 -37.51 -66.38
C PRO A 364 -12.98 -36.67 -65.17
N VAL A 365 -12.12 -36.52 -64.14
CA VAL A 365 -12.38 -35.66 -62.97
C VAL A 365 -12.22 -34.20 -63.37
N ARG A 366 -13.18 -33.34 -63.01
CA ARG A 366 -13.12 -31.89 -63.21
C ARG A 366 -12.74 -31.24 -61.89
N MET A 367 -11.52 -30.72 -61.79
CA MET A 367 -11.09 -29.92 -60.63
C MET A 367 -11.55 -28.46 -60.78
N ARG A 368 -12.00 -27.84 -59.69
CA ARG A 368 -12.25 -26.40 -59.57
C ARG A 368 -11.28 -25.80 -58.55
N SER A 369 -11.13 -24.47 -58.55
CA SER A 369 -10.34 -23.73 -57.55
C SER A 369 -10.70 -24.11 -56.12
N ASP A 370 -11.98 -24.33 -55.85
CA ASP A 370 -12.50 -24.58 -54.50
C ASP A 370 -12.12 -25.97 -53.97
N ASP A 371 -11.69 -26.88 -54.84
CA ASP A 371 -11.17 -28.20 -54.42
C ASP A 371 -9.70 -28.12 -54.00
N MET A 372 -9.00 -27.11 -54.48
CA MET A 372 -7.55 -27.03 -54.40
C MET A 372 -7.14 -26.62 -52.99
N VAL A 373 -6.25 -27.41 -52.42
CA VAL A 373 -5.70 -27.18 -51.10
C VAL A 373 -4.18 -27.18 -51.14
N VAL A 374 -3.57 -26.36 -50.31
CA VAL A 374 -2.12 -26.23 -50.18
C VAL A 374 -1.69 -26.56 -48.75
N HIS A 375 -0.51 -27.16 -48.61
CA HIS A 375 0.10 -27.41 -47.30
C HIS A 375 0.42 -26.08 -46.62
N LYS A 376 0.10 -25.97 -45.33
CA LYS A 376 0.62 -24.87 -44.51
C LYS A 376 2.11 -25.08 -44.36
N THR A 377 2.91 -24.03 -44.48
CA THR A 377 4.36 -24.12 -44.27
C THR A 377 4.74 -23.46 -42.95
N ARG A 378 5.78 -23.98 -42.29
CA ARG A 378 6.33 -23.34 -41.09
C ARG A 378 7.38 -22.32 -41.52
N GLN A 379 7.09 -21.03 -41.29
CA GLN A 379 8.10 -19.98 -41.38
C GLN A 379 9.02 -20.06 -40.16
N GLN A 380 10.33 -20.09 -40.39
CA GLN A 380 11.35 -19.97 -39.34
C GLN A 380 11.97 -18.57 -39.45
N PRO A 381 11.47 -17.56 -38.71
CA PRO A 381 12.12 -16.27 -38.69
C PRO A 381 13.54 -16.44 -38.10
N LYS A 382 14.56 -16.04 -38.87
CA LYS A 382 15.95 -15.99 -38.39
C LYS A 382 16.21 -14.59 -37.85
N CYS A 383 16.51 -14.50 -36.56
CA CYS A 383 16.95 -13.28 -35.89
C CYS A 383 18.43 -13.44 -35.50
N ALA A 384 19.28 -12.50 -35.90
CA ALA A 384 20.64 -12.38 -35.37
C ALA A 384 20.63 -11.30 -34.29
N THR A 385 20.71 -11.71 -33.03
CA THR A 385 20.82 -10.78 -31.91
C THR A 385 22.30 -10.57 -31.60
N ALA A 386 22.85 -9.39 -31.87
CA ALA A 386 24.13 -8.98 -31.33
C ALA A 386 23.92 -8.42 -29.91
N VAL A 387 24.59 -9.01 -28.93
CA VAL A 387 24.73 -8.43 -27.59
C VAL A 387 25.96 -7.53 -27.64
N ILE A 388 25.80 -6.23 -27.40
CA ILE A 388 26.91 -5.27 -27.26
C ILE A 388 27.36 -5.25 -25.81
#